data_AF-A0A4U3AQN7-F1
#
_entry.id   AF-A0A4U3AQN7-F1
#
_cell.length_a   1.000
_cell.length_b   1.000
_cell.length_c   1.000
_cell.angle_alpha   90.00
_cell.angle_beta   90.00
_cell.angle_gamma   90.00
#
_symmetry.space_group_name_H-M   'P 1'
#
loop_
_entity.id
_entity.type
_entity.pdbx_description
1 polymer ?
#
loop_
_entity_poly.entity_id
_entity_poly.type
_entity_poly.pdbx_seq_one_letter_code
_entity_poly.pdbx_strand_id
1 'polypeptide(L)'
;IDSYINELSRFALIGTVTEKNGWLINNGIYYTGRLGTFHSTGTKGLQVVTDAMKMYPYLGEQYFVAAEQIATNYGGKDANGNVVNLDQIREDGKKKYLPKTYTFDDGAIVLKAGDKVTEEKVKRLYWAAKEVKAQFHRTVESDQPLEKGNPDDVLTMVIYNSPAEYQFNRQLYGYETNNGGLYIEGTGTFFTYERTPEESIYSLEELFRHEFTHYLQGRYEVPGLWGQGKMYENERLSWFEEGNAEFFAGATRTDNVVPRKSIIGGISSNPAERYTAERTLNAKYGTW
;
A
#
# COMPACT_ATOMS: atom_id res chain seq x y z
N ILE A 1 -34.76 6.93 9.29
CA ILE A 1 -34.54 7.27 7.85
C ILE A 1 -34.72 6.01 7.00
N ASP A 2 -35.86 5.37 7.18
CA ASP A 2 -35.94 3.92 7.02
C ASP A 2 -35.95 3.50 5.55
N SER A 3 -36.72 4.21 4.72
CA SER A 3 -36.77 3.95 3.27
C SER A 3 -35.39 4.02 2.62
N TYR A 4 -34.53 4.97 3.03
CA TYR A 4 -33.18 5.11 2.50
C TYR A 4 -32.29 3.90 2.89
N ILE A 5 -32.32 3.49 4.16
CA ILE A 5 -31.58 2.32 4.65
C ILE A 5 -32.08 1.04 3.97
N ASN A 6 -33.38 0.93 3.72
CA ASN A 6 -33.96 -0.23 3.04
C ASN A 6 -33.49 -0.35 1.58
N GLU A 7 -33.34 0.76 0.85
CA GLU A 7 -32.76 0.72 -0.50
C GLU A 7 -31.28 0.35 -0.49
N LEU A 8 -30.49 0.91 0.44
CA LEU A 8 -29.08 0.51 0.62
C LEU A 8 -28.96 -0.98 0.95
N SER A 9 -29.88 -1.50 1.77
CA SER A 9 -29.91 -2.92 2.16
C SER A 9 -30.17 -3.82 0.95
N ARG A 10 -30.96 -3.37 -0.03
CA ARG A 10 -31.18 -4.11 -1.28
C ARG A 10 -29.90 -4.19 -2.10
N PHE A 11 -29.15 -3.10 -2.19
CA PHE A 11 -27.85 -3.10 -2.87
C PHE A 11 -26.84 -4.01 -2.18
N ALA A 12 -26.82 -4.01 -0.84
CA ALA A 12 -25.96 -4.87 -0.05
C ALA A 12 -26.18 -6.37 -0.26
N LEU A 13 -27.36 -6.77 -0.75
CA LEU A 13 -27.82 -8.16 -0.84
C LEU A 13 -28.17 -8.58 -2.28
N ILE A 14 -27.55 -7.96 -3.29
CA ILE A 14 -27.70 -8.34 -4.71
C ILE A 14 -27.19 -9.77 -4.97
N GLY A 15 -26.24 -10.27 -4.18
CA GLY A 15 -25.67 -11.62 -4.30
C GLY A 15 -24.58 -11.74 -5.37
N THR A 16 -24.92 -11.60 -6.65
CA THR A 16 -23.94 -11.80 -7.73
C THR A 16 -23.05 -10.57 -7.90
N VAL A 17 -21.77 -10.73 -7.63
CA VAL A 17 -20.73 -9.69 -7.82
C VAL A 17 -20.15 -9.76 -9.23
N THR A 18 -20.03 -8.60 -9.85
CA THR A 18 -19.41 -8.35 -11.17
C THR A 18 -18.57 -7.07 -11.07
N GLU A 19 -17.68 -6.84 -12.01
CA GLU A 19 -16.90 -5.58 -12.08
C GLU A 19 -17.80 -4.33 -12.14
N LYS A 20 -19.01 -4.45 -12.71
CA LYS A 20 -19.94 -3.31 -12.87
C LYS A 20 -20.73 -2.97 -11.61
N ASN A 21 -20.95 -3.93 -10.71
CA ASN A 21 -21.82 -3.76 -9.54
C ASN A 21 -21.13 -3.98 -8.19
N GLY A 22 -19.88 -4.46 -8.16
CA GLY A 22 -19.15 -4.70 -6.92
C GLY A 22 -19.05 -3.45 -6.03
N TRP A 23 -18.72 -2.31 -6.63
CA TRP A 23 -18.69 -1.03 -5.92
C TRP A 23 -20.05 -0.65 -5.30
N LEU A 24 -21.15 -0.91 -6.01
CA LEU A 24 -22.50 -0.61 -5.55
C LEU A 24 -22.87 -1.49 -4.34
N ILE A 25 -22.52 -2.78 -4.41
CA ILE A 25 -22.70 -3.73 -3.31
C ILE A 25 -21.89 -3.27 -2.09
N ASN A 26 -20.61 -2.93 -2.27
CA ASN A 26 -19.74 -2.47 -1.18
C ASN A 26 -20.30 -1.22 -0.50
N ASN A 27 -20.78 -0.24 -1.29
CA ASN A 27 -21.43 0.95 -0.76
C ASN A 27 -22.73 0.60 -0.03
N GLY A 28 -23.53 -0.33 -0.56
CA GLY A 28 -24.74 -0.84 0.10
C GLY A 28 -24.42 -1.44 1.47
N ILE A 29 -23.42 -2.31 1.56
CA ILE A 29 -22.97 -2.94 2.82
C ILE A 29 -22.46 -1.87 3.79
N TYR A 30 -21.54 -1.01 3.34
CA TYR A 30 -20.92 0.02 4.16
C TYR A 30 -21.94 0.99 4.75
N TYR A 31 -22.79 1.60 3.91
CA TYR A 31 -23.75 2.59 4.40
C TYR A 31 -24.90 1.95 5.19
N THR A 32 -25.33 0.73 4.85
CA THR A 32 -26.34 0.02 5.66
C THR A 32 -25.79 -0.31 7.04
N GLY A 33 -24.54 -0.78 7.15
CA GLY A 33 -23.89 -1.05 8.43
C GLY A 33 -23.66 0.20 9.25
N ARG A 34 -23.25 1.31 8.62
CA ARG A 34 -22.97 2.57 9.33
C ARG A 34 -24.22 3.31 9.79
N LEU A 35 -25.27 3.32 8.96
CA LEU A 35 -26.50 4.08 9.21
C LEU A 35 -27.62 3.24 9.82
N GLY A 36 -27.46 1.92 9.86
CA GLY A 36 -28.51 0.98 10.27
C GLY A 36 -29.03 1.18 11.70
N THR A 37 -28.26 1.83 12.57
CA THR A 37 -28.68 2.21 13.93
C THR A 37 -29.76 3.31 13.94
N PHE A 38 -29.93 4.05 12.84
CA PHE A 38 -30.97 5.07 12.66
C PHE A 38 -32.26 4.54 12.01
N HIS A 39 -32.37 3.22 11.84
CA HIS A 39 -33.58 2.55 11.40
C HIS A 39 -34.50 2.26 12.60
N SER A 40 -35.83 2.33 12.42
CA SER A 40 -36.80 2.05 13.52
C SER A 40 -36.64 0.65 14.12
N THR A 41 -36.40 -0.35 13.29
CA THR A 41 -35.85 -1.66 13.70
C THR A 41 -34.34 -1.53 13.96
N GLY A 42 -33.94 -1.31 15.22
CA GLY A 42 -32.53 -1.07 15.59
C GLY A 42 -31.53 -2.19 15.23
N THR A 43 -32.01 -3.41 14.96
CA THR A 43 -31.19 -4.56 14.52
C THR A 43 -31.03 -4.65 13.00
N LYS A 44 -31.72 -3.81 12.22
CA LYS A 44 -31.81 -3.94 10.75
C LYS A 44 -30.43 -3.93 10.07
N GLY A 45 -29.59 -2.97 10.42
CA GLY A 45 -28.25 -2.87 9.82
C GLY A 45 -27.39 -4.08 10.14
N LEU A 46 -27.37 -4.51 11.41
CA LEU A 46 -26.64 -5.71 11.85
C LEU A 46 -27.10 -6.98 11.11
N GLN A 47 -28.41 -7.15 10.93
CA GLN A 47 -28.97 -8.28 10.17
C GLN A 47 -28.45 -8.27 8.72
N VAL A 48 -28.49 -7.11 8.04
CA VAL A 48 -28.07 -7.01 6.64
C VAL A 48 -26.58 -7.28 6.47
N VAL A 49 -25.70 -6.72 7.32
CA VAL A 49 -24.26 -6.99 7.21
C VAL A 49 -23.92 -8.43 7.60
N THR A 50 -24.69 -9.05 8.51
CA THR A 50 -24.57 -10.48 8.83
C THR A 50 -24.96 -11.34 7.63
N ASP A 51 -26.03 -11.00 6.93
CA ASP A 51 -26.48 -11.73 5.75
C ASP A 51 -25.52 -11.54 4.57
N ALA A 52 -24.91 -10.35 4.43
CA ALA A 52 -23.85 -10.11 3.46
C ALA A 52 -22.63 -11.04 3.71
N MET A 53 -22.19 -11.21 4.97
CA MET A 53 -21.10 -12.15 5.29
C MET A 53 -21.43 -13.61 4.94
N LYS A 54 -22.70 -14.02 5.01
CA LYS A 54 -23.13 -15.37 4.60
C LYS A 54 -23.24 -15.50 3.08
N MET A 55 -23.58 -14.40 2.41
CA MET A 55 -23.84 -14.35 0.97
C MET A 55 -22.56 -14.29 0.14
N TYR A 56 -21.57 -13.52 0.59
CA TYR A 56 -20.33 -13.29 -0.16
C TYR A 56 -19.20 -14.23 0.27
N PRO A 57 -18.31 -14.63 -0.66
CA PRO A 57 -17.22 -15.56 -0.35
C PRO A 57 -16.32 -15.08 0.79
N TYR A 58 -15.92 -16.01 1.66
CA TYR A 58 -14.94 -15.73 2.72
C TYR A 58 -13.66 -15.13 2.14
N LEU A 59 -13.17 -14.05 2.77
CA LEU A 59 -12.02 -13.27 2.32
C LEU A 59 -12.20 -12.68 0.90
N GLY A 60 -13.44 -12.43 0.48
CA GLY A 60 -13.76 -11.55 -0.65
C GLY A 60 -13.95 -10.10 -0.19
N GLU A 61 -13.95 -9.16 -1.12
CA GLU A 61 -14.06 -7.74 -0.80
C GLU A 61 -15.34 -7.41 -0.01
N GLN A 62 -16.49 -7.87 -0.49
CA GLN A 62 -17.78 -7.65 0.15
C GLN A 62 -17.83 -8.26 1.56
N TYR A 63 -17.18 -9.41 1.75
CA TYR A 63 -17.07 -10.05 3.07
C TYR A 63 -16.25 -9.21 4.03
N PHE A 64 -15.11 -8.65 3.60
CA PHE A 64 -14.30 -7.74 4.43
C PHE A 64 -15.09 -6.49 4.81
N VAL A 65 -15.78 -5.85 3.86
CA VAL A 65 -16.59 -4.66 4.14
C VAL A 65 -17.66 -4.99 5.20
N ALA A 66 -18.34 -6.13 5.08
CA ALA A 66 -19.36 -6.54 6.03
C ALA A 66 -18.77 -6.84 7.43
N ALA A 67 -17.66 -7.58 7.50
CA ALA A 67 -16.98 -7.89 8.74
C ALA A 67 -16.51 -6.61 9.47
N GLU A 68 -15.99 -5.65 8.72
CA GLU A 68 -15.53 -4.36 9.26
C GLU A 68 -16.69 -3.51 9.79
N GLN A 69 -17.84 -3.52 9.13
CA GLN A 69 -19.06 -2.88 9.67
C GLN A 69 -19.52 -3.52 10.98
N ILE A 70 -19.46 -4.85 11.11
CA ILE A 70 -19.81 -5.55 12.35
C ILE A 70 -18.85 -5.20 13.49
N ALA A 71 -17.54 -5.22 13.21
CA ALA A 71 -16.51 -4.86 14.19
C ALA A 71 -16.65 -3.39 14.65
N THR A 72 -16.84 -2.48 13.71
CA THR A 72 -16.82 -1.03 13.98
C THR A 72 -18.12 -0.52 14.61
N ASN A 73 -19.27 -0.96 14.12
CA ASN A 73 -20.57 -0.36 14.50
C ASN A 73 -21.40 -1.25 15.44
N TYR A 74 -21.08 -2.54 15.56
CA TYR A 74 -21.92 -3.52 16.26
C TYR A 74 -21.16 -4.37 17.29
N GLY A 75 -20.02 -3.88 17.78
CA GLY A 75 -19.29 -4.52 18.88
C GLY A 75 -18.71 -5.89 18.53
N GLY A 76 -18.48 -6.18 17.24
CA GLY A 76 -17.80 -7.40 16.81
C GLY A 76 -18.60 -8.68 16.96
N LYS A 77 -19.94 -8.61 17.06
CA LYS A 77 -20.83 -9.78 17.07
C LYS A 77 -21.86 -9.69 15.95
N ASP A 78 -22.05 -10.79 15.23
CA ASP A 78 -23.06 -10.89 14.19
C ASP A 78 -24.49 -10.94 14.77
N ALA A 79 -25.52 -10.92 13.92
CA ALA A 79 -26.92 -10.96 14.34
C ALA A 79 -27.32 -12.26 15.08
N ASN A 80 -26.51 -13.32 14.99
CA ASN A 80 -26.73 -14.59 15.69
C ASN A 80 -25.95 -14.64 17.02
N GLY A 81 -25.17 -13.60 17.35
CA GLY A 81 -24.31 -13.53 18.52
C GLY A 81 -22.94 -14.16 18.37
N ASN A 82 -22.56 -14.60 17.16
CA ASN A 82 -21.22 -15.13 16.89
C ASN A 82 -20.19 -14.00 16.86
N VAL A 83 -19.01 -14.24 17.41
CA VAL A 83 -17.91 -13.27 17.37
C VAL A 83 -17.33 -13.20 15.96
N VAL A 84 -17.27 -11.99 15.41
CA VAL A 84 -16.57 -11.67 14.16
C VAL A 84 -15.19 -11.16 14.52
N ASN A 85 -14.21 -12.07 14.53
CA ASN A 85 -12.82 -11.73 14.84
C ASN A 85 -12.14 -11.12 13.60
N LEU A 86 -12.22 -9.80 13.48
CA LEU A 86 -11.66 -9.07 12.34
C LEU A 86 -10.15 -9.27 12.19
N ASP A 87 -9.41 -9.39 13.29
CA ASP A 87 -7.96 -9.61 13.24
C ASP A 87 -7.63 -10.98 12.66
N GLN A 88 -8.37 -12.03 13.06
CA GLN A 88 -8.22 -13.36 12.46
C GLN A 88 -8.57 -13.36 10.97
N ILE A 89 -9.64 -12.66 10.58
CA ILE A 89 -10.05 -12.52 9.18
C ILE A 89 -8.95 -11.82 8.36
N ARG A 90 -8.32 -10.78 8.92
CA ARG A 90 -7.17 -10.10 8.30
C ARG A 90 -5.97 -11.04 8.16
N GLU A 91 -5.64 -11.81 9.18
CA GLU A 91 -4.52 -12.77 9.11
C GLU A 91 -4.78 -13.89 8.08
N ASP A 92 -6.01 -14.40 8.01
CA ASP A 92 -6.40 -15.37 6.99
C ASP A 92 -6.33 -14.76 5.58
N GLY A 93 -6.74 -13.50 5.45
CA GLY A 93 -6.59 -12.72 4.22
C GLY A 93 -5.13 -12.57 3.79
N LYS A 94 -4.25 -12.19 4.71
CA LYS A 94 -2.80 -12.11 4.45
C LYS A 94 -2.26 -13.45 3.98
N LYS A 95 -2.64 -14.57 4.60
CA LYS A 95 -2.23 -15.92 4.16
C LYS A 95 -2.75 -16.28 2.78
N LYS A 96 -3.98 -15.90 2.44
CA LYS A 96 -4.60 -16.15 1.12
C LYS A 96 -3.90 -15.38 0.00
N TYR A 97 -3.66 -14.08 0.21
CA TYR A 97 -3.14 -13.19 -0.82
C TYR A 97 -1.61 -13.09 -0.85
N LEU A 98 -0.93 -13.47 0.24
CA LEU A 98 0.52 -13.43 0.39
C LEU A 98 1.07 -14.76 0.96
N PRO A 99 0.80 -15.91 0.31
CA PRO A 99 1.12 -17.22 0.87
C PRO A 99 2.63 -17.54 0.89
N LYS A 100 3.45 -16.84 0.09
CA LYS A 100 4.90 -17.12 -0.02
C LYS A 100 5.69 -16.15 0.84
N THR A 101 6.70 -16.65 1.54
CA THR A 101 7.66 -15.84 2.30
C THR A 101 9.08 -16.22 1.91
N TYR A 102 9.90 -15.22 1.61
CA TYR A 102 11.31 -15.36 1.30
C TYR A 102 12.11 -14.48 2.26
N THR A 103 13.18 -15.03 2.82
CA THR A 103 14.00 -14.34 3.82
C THR A 103 15.44 -14.29 3.36
N PHE A 104 16.06 -13.12 3.46
CA PHE A 104 17.44 -12.85 3.09
C PHE A 104 18.17 -12.16 4.25
N ASP A 105 19.51 -12.13 4.18
CA ASP A 105 20.38 -11.43 5.14
C ASP A 105 20.04 -11.73 6.60
N ASP A 106 19.98 -13.02 6.98
CA ASP A 106 19.67 -13.49 8.33
C ASP A 106 18.36 -12.93 8.93
N GLY A 107 17.40 -12.55 8.09
CA GLY A 107 16.11 -12.01 8.51
C GLY A 107 15.96 -10.50 8.36
N ALA A 108 17.01 -9.78 7.98
CA ALA A 108 16.96 -8.32 7.82
C ALA A 108 16.13 -7.89 6.60
N ILE A 109 15.92 -8.76 5.61
CA ILE A 109 15.04 -8.51 4.47
C ILE A 109 14.05 -9.67 4.32
N VAL A 110 12.76 -9.36 4.38
CA VAL A 110 11.66 -10.32 4.27
C VAL A 110 10.72 -9.93 3.13
N LEU A 111 10.48 -10.82 2.17
CA LEU A 111 9.52 -10.63 1.10
C LEU A 111 8.33 -11.57 1.29
N LYS A 112 7.14 -11.01 1.52
CA LYS A 112 5.85 -11.70 1.52
C LYS A 112 5.17 -11.48 0.17
N ALA A 113 4.88 -12.55 -0.56
CA ALA A 113 4.44 -12.45 -1.93
C ALA A 113 3.23 -13.34 -2.24
N GLY A 114 2.45 -12.88 -3.23
CA GLY A 114 1.44 -13.67 -3.90
C GLY A 114 2.03 -14.93 -4.56
N ASP A 115 1.19 -15.92 -4.80
CA ASP A 115 1.59 -17.22 -5.36
C ASP A 115 2.06 -17.15 -6.83
N LYS A 116 1.67 -16.14 -7.59
CA LYS A 116 2.06 -15.93 -9.00
C LYS A 116 3.33 -15.08 -9.15
N VAL A 117 3.79 -14.42 -8.09
CA VAL A 117 5.09 -13.74 -8.09
C VAL A 117 6.21 -14.79 -8.18
N THR A 118 7.06 -14.68 -9.20
CA THR A 118 8.09 -15.68 -9.46
C THR A 118 9.27 -15.55 -8.50
N GLU A 119 9.88 -16.67 -8.15
CA GLU A 119 11.09 -16.69 -7.33
C GLU A 119 12.26 -15.96 -8.01
N GLU A 120 12.35 -16.04 -9.34
CA GLU A 120 13.32 -15.28 -10.13
C GLU A 120 13.15 -13.78 -9.89
N LYS A 121 11.91 -13.26 -9.93
CA LYS A 121 11.64 -11.85 -9.69
C LYS A 121 12.05 -11.46 -8.26
N VAL A 122 11.69 -12.27 -7.26
CA VAL A 122 12.10 -12.04 -5.86
C VAL A 122 13.62 -11.94 -5.72
N LYS A 123 14.38 -12.85 -6.34
CA LYS A 123 15.85 -12.81 -6.36
C LYS A 123 16.38 -11.55 -7.05
N ARG A 124 15.77 -11.13 -8.15
CA ARG A 124 16.14 -9.88 -8.85
C ARG A 124 15.93 -8.66 -7.96
N LEU A 125 14.82 -8.58 -7.24
CA LEU A 125 14.57 -7.49 -6.29
C LEU A 125 15.62 -7.45 -5.18
N TYR A 126 15.98 -8.60 -4.61
CA TYR A 126 17.06 -8.67 -3.62
C TYR A 126 18.38 -8.10 -4.16
N TRP A 127 18.78 -8.46 -5.38
CA TRP A 127 20.01 -7.93 -5.98
C TRP A 127 19.91 -6.45 -6.35
N ALA A 128 18.75 -6.00 -6.85
CA ALA A 128 18.48 -4.58 -7.09
C ALA A 128 18.65 -3.75 -5.81
N ALA A 129 18.19 -4.27 -4.66
CA ALA A 129 18.39 -3.63 -3.36
C ALA A 129 19.88 -3.43 -3.05
N LYS A 130 20.73 -4.41 -3.38
CA LYS A 130 22.19 -4.30 -3.16
C LYS A 130 22.83 -3.24 -4.04
N GLU A 131 22.40 -3.12 -5.29
CA GLU A 131 22.90 -2.08 -6.19
C GLU A 131 22.54 -0.68 -5.70
N VAL A 132 21.26 -0.46 -5.35
CA VAL A 132 20.78 0.82 -4.81
C VAL A 132 21.49 1.16 -3.51
N LYS A 133 21.54 0.21 -2.56
CA LYS A 133 22.21 0.38 -1.26
C LYS A 133 23.67 0.79 -1.42
N ALA A 134 24.41 0.15 -2.33
CA ALA A 134 25.81 0.45 -2.55
C ALA A 134 26.03 1.87 -3.07
N GLN A 135 25.21 2.34 -4.02
CA GLN A 135 25.33 3.72 -4.53
C GLN A 135 24.88 4.75 -3.49
N PHE A 136 23.82 4.46 -2.74
CA PHE A 136 23.33 5.32 -1.67
C PHE A 136 24.41 5.58 -0.60
N HIS A 137 25.04 4.53 -0.07
CA HIS A 137 26.09 4.67 0.94
C HIS A 137 27.36 5.36 0.42
N ARG A 138 27.66 5.26 -0.88
CA ARG A 138 28.76 6.03 -1.49
C ARG A 138 28.47 7.52 -1.48
N THR A 139 27.22 7.91 -1.70
CA THR A 139 26.80 9.32 -1.75
C THR A 139 26.64 9.91 -0.35
N VAL A 140 26.02 9.17 0.57
CA VAL A 140 25.76 9.63 1.94
C VAL A 140 27.00 9.48 2.85
N GLU A 141 27.99 8.70 2.41
CA GLU A 141 29.25 8.43 3.14
C GLU A 141 29.04 7.80 4.53
N SER A 142 27.89 7.17 4.76
CA SER A 142 27.56 6.44 5.99
C SER A 142 26.73 5.20 5.68
N ASP A 143 27.05 4.11 6.37
CA ASP A 143 26.27 2.87 6.43
C ASP A 143 25.74 2.57 7.84
N GLN A 144 25.92 3.51 8.77
CA GLN A 144 25.45 3.39 10.14
C GLN A 144 24.02 3.94 10.23
N PRO A 145 23.04 3.15 10.69
CA PRO A 145 21.70 3.65 10.95
C PRO A 145 21.74 4.84 11.92
N LEU A 146 20.91 5.86 11.67
CA LEU A 146 20.84 7.04 12.53
C LEU A 146 20.29 6.70 13.92
N GLU A 147 19.35 5.76 13.97
CA GLU A 147 18.63 5.33 15.16
C GLU A 147 18.63 3.81 15.26
N LYS A 148 18.51 3.28 16.49
CA LYS A 148 18.54 1.83 16.77
C LYS A 148 17.21 1.36 17.33
N GLY A 149 16.79 0.15 16.97
CA GLY A 149 15.54 -0.44 17.46
C GLY A 149 14.30 0.08 16.76
N ASN A 150 14.47 0.78 15.64
CA ASN A 150 13.36 1.21 14.80
C ASN A 150 12.81 0.00 14.01
N PRO A 151 11.52 0.02 13.62
CA PRO A 151 10.90 -1.08 12.88
C PRO A 151 11.62 -1.47 11.57
N ASP A 152 12.37 -0.54 10.99
CA ASP A 152 13.15 -0.69 9.77
C ASP A 152 14.49 -1.45 9.96
N ASP A 153 14.77 -1.93 11.17
CA ASP A 153 15.80 -2.96 11.42
C ASP A 153 15.52 -4.23 10.60
N VAL A 154 14.24 -4.48 10.26
CA VAL A 154 13.82 -5.48 9.28
C VAL A 154 13.03 -4.79 8.18
N LEU A 155 13.57 -4.80 6.95
CA LEU A 155 12.80 -4.39 5.78
C LEU A 155 11.85 -5.52 5.38
N THR A 156 10.54 -5.27 5.50
CA THR A 156 9.52 -6.16 4.96
C THR A 156 9.01 -5.62 3.61
N MET A 157 8.87 -6.48 2.62
CA MET A 157 8.23 -6.16 1.35
C MET A 157 7.01 -7.04 1.18
N VAL A 158 5.88 -6.43 0.83
CA VAL A 158 4.61 -7.10 0.59
C VAL A 158 4.26 -6.92 -0.89
N ILE A 159 4.22 -8.02 -1.65
CA ILE A 159 4.04 -8.02 -3.10
C ILE A 159 2.80 -8.85 -3.46
N TYR A 160 1.69 -8.17 -3.71
CA TYR A 160 0.46 -8.82 -4.21
C TYR A 160 0.63 -9.29 -5.66
N ASN A 161 -0.20 -10.22 -6.14
CA ASN A 161 -0.06 -10.72 -7.51
C ASN A 161 -0.43 -9.72 -8.61
N SER A 162 -1.28 -8.73 -8.30
CA SER A 162 -1.89 -7.84 -9.28
C SER A 162 -2.40 -6.54 -8.65
N PRO A 163 -2.71 -5.49 -9.45
CA PRO A 163 -3.33 -4.27 -8.94
C PRO A 163 -4.68 -4.52 -8.26
N ALA A 164 -5.44 -5.52 -8.71
CA ALA A 164 -6.72 -5.89 -8.13
C ALA A 164 -6.56 -6.53 -6.74
N GLU A 165 -5.57 -7.42 -6.57
CA GLU A 165 -5.27 -7.99 -5.25
C GLU A 165 -4.64 -6.95 -4.31
N TYR A 166 -3.89 -5.98 -4.84
CA TYR A 166 -3.32 -4.89 -4.05
C TYR A 166 -4.38 -4.06 -3.32
N GLN A 167 -5.60 -3.94 -3.87
CA GLN A 167 -6.68 -3.21 -3.21
C GLN A 167 -7.02 -3.77 -1.82
N PHE A 168 -6.78 -5.07 -1.58
CA PHE A 168 -6.97 -5.68 -0.26
C PHE A 168 -5.97 -5.18 0.80
N ASN A 169 -4.87 -4.54 0.40
CA ASN A 169 -3.89 -3.99 1.34
C ASN A 169 -4.53 -3.01 2.34
N ARG A 170 -5.53 -2.24 1.89
CA ARG A 170 -6.27 -1.33 2.75
C ARG A 170 -7.00 -2.06 3.88
N GLN A 171 -7.69 -3.16 3.58
CA GLN A 171 -8.41 -3.95 4.59
C GLN A 171 -7.46 -4.78 5.46
N LEU A 172 -6.33 -5.24 4.90
CA LEU A 172 -5.40 -6.16 5.56
C LEU A 172 -4.37 -5.44 6.44
N TYR A 173 -3.89 -4.27 6.01
CA TYR A 173 -2.83 -3.50 6.68
C TYR A 173 -3.23 -2.06 7.00
N GLY A 174 -4.30 -1.52 6.44
CA GLY A 174 -4.81 -0.19 6.76
C GLY A 174 -4.25 0.95 5.91
N TYR A 175 -3.42 0.66 4.91
CA TYR A 175 -2.76 1.67 4.06
C TYR A 175 -3.46 1.86 2.71
N GLU A 176 -3.42 3.09 2.19
CA GLU A 176 -4.04 3.47 0.92
C GLU A 176 -3.37 2.77 -0.28
N THR A 177 -4.18 2.46 -1.29
CA THR A 177 -3.80 1.66 -2.47
C THR A 177 -3.88 2.43 -3.78
N ASN A 178 -4.16 3.73 -3.73
CA ASN A 178 -4.18 4.64 -4.88
C ASN A 178 -2.76 5.07 -5.28
N ASN A 179 -1.85 4.11 -5.41
CA ASN A 179 -0.44 4.28 -5.71
C ASN A 179 0.13 3.01 -6.38
N GLY A 180 1.33 3.10 -6.97
CA GLY A 180 2.04 1.92 -7.50
C GLY A 180 2.65 1.05 -6.40
N GLY A 181 2.93 1.67 -5.27
CA GLY A 181 3.48 1.10 -4.05
C GLY A 181 3.63 2.20 -3.02
N LEU A 182 3.94 1.80 -1.78
CA LEU A 182 4.07 2.73 -0.66
C LEU A 182 4.99 2.12 0.41
N TYR A 183 6.07 2.82 0.74
CA TYR A 183 6.87 2.52 1.93
C TYR A 183 6.29 3.18 3.18
N ILE A 184 6.12 2.39 4.25
CA ILE A 184 5.68 2.85 5.57
C ILE A 184 6.80 2.61 6.58
N GLU A 185 7.57 3.66 6.85
CA GLU A 185 8.73 3.61 7.74
C GLU A 185 8.37 3.19 9.18
N GLY A 186 7.24 3.66 9.71
CA GLY A 186 6.76 3.26 11.05
C GLY A 186 6.48 1.76 11.21
N THR A 187 6.56 0.98 10.13
CA THR A 187 6.48 -0.49 10.15
C THR A 187 7.65 -1.16 9.42
N GLY A 188 8.61 -0.40 8.90
CA GLY A 188 9.68 -0.92 8.05
C GLY A 188 9.16 -1.70 6.83
N THR A 189 7.96 -1.37 6.32
CA THR A 189 7.26 -2.21 5.34
C THR A 189 6.94 -1.47 4.06
N PHE A 190 7.37 -2.03 2.93
CA PHE A 190 7.00 -1.59 1.57
C PHE A 190 5.86 -2.45 1.03
N PHE A 191 4.79 -1.82 0.56
CA PHE A 191 3.63 -2.50 -0.03
C PHE A 191 3.55 -2.22 -1.54
N THR A 192 3.37 -3.26 -2.35
CA THR A 192 3.26 -3.14 -3.80
C THR A 192 2.63 -4.40 -4.43
N TYR A 193 2.65 -4.52 -5.75
CA TYR A 193 2.12 -5.65 -6.51
C TYR A 193 3.00 -6.04 -7.70
N GLU A 194 2.85 -7.22 -8.27
CA GLU A 194 3.41 -7.51 -9.60
C GLU A 194 2.52 -6.88 -10.68
N ARG A 195 3.12 -6.46 -11.79
CA ARG A 195 2.43 -5.72 -12.86
C ARG A 195 2.91 -6.10 -14.25
N THR A 196 2.01 -5.98 -15.22
CA THR A 196 2.35 -5.97 -16.64
C THR A 196 2.67 -4.56 -17.14
N PRO A 197 3.33 -4.40 -18.31
CA PRO A 197 3.58 -3.09 -18.91
C PRO A 197 2.31 -2.28 -19.25
N GLU A 198 1.16 -2.95 -19.42
CA GLU A 198 -0.13 -2.29 -19.66
C GLU A 198 -0.73 -1.70 -18.38
N GLU A 199 -0.41 -2.28 -17.22
CA GLU A 199 -0.91 -1.83 -15.91
C GLU A 199 -0.09 -0.66 -15.35
N SER A 200 1.20 -0.56 -15.70
CA SER A 200 2.07 0.52 -15.26
C SER A 200 3.23 0.79 -16.21
N ILE A 201 3.61 2.05 -16.33
CA ILE A 201 4.84 2.47 -17.02
C ILE A 201 6.11 2.01 -16.28
N TYR A 202 6.00 1.71 -14.99
CA TYR A 202 7.10 1.25 -14.15
C TYR A 202 6.98 -0.24 -13.90
N SER A 203 8.06 -0.98 -14.16
CA SER A 203 8.14 -2.38 -13.74
C SER A 203 8.18 -2.50 -12.21
N LEU A 204 7.89 -3.70 -11.68
CA LEU A 204 8.03 -3.96 -10.24
C LEU A 204 9.47 -3.68 -9.74
N GLU A 205 10.50 -4.06 -10.49
CA GLU A 205 11.89 -3.79 -10.07
C GLU A 205 12.18 -2.29 -10.04
N GLU A 206 11.71 -1.56 -11.04
CA GLU A 206 11.93 -0.12 -11.14
C GLU A 206 11.27 0.65 -10.00
N LEU A 207 10.00 0.35 -9.70
CA LEU A 207 9.31 0.95 -8.57
C LEU A 207 9.95 0.53 -7.24
N PHE A 208 10.36 -0.74 -7.11
CA PHE A 208 11.06 -1.20 -5.91
C PHE A 208 12.36 -0.44 -5.68
N ARG A 209 13.17 -0.19 -6.73
CA ARG A 209 14.42 0.55 -6.59
C ARG A 209 14.19 1.99 -6.08
N HIS A 210 13.10 2.61 -6.50
CA HIS A 210 12.66 3.92 -6.01
C HIS A 210 12.28 3.84 -4.52
N GLU A 211 11.32 2.98 -4.18
CA GLU A 211 10.77 2.89 -2.81
C GLU A 211 11.78 2.37 -1.79
N PHE A 212 12.71 1.51 -2.22
CA PHE A 212 13.83 1.07 -1.40
C PHE A 212 14.77 2.24 -1.04
N THR A 213 14.81 3.29 -1.85
CA THR A 213 15.55 4.50 -1.50
C THR A 213 14.88 5.25 -0.35
N HIS A 214 13.55 5.30 -0.27
CA HIS A 214 12.87 5.87 0.90
C HIS A 214 13.18 5.13 2.19
N TYR A 215 13.29 3.79 2.13
CA TYR A 215 13.81 3.01 3.25
C TYR A 215 15.23 3.45 3.66
N LEU A 216 16.13 3.66 2.69
CA LEU A 216 17.49 4.10 2.98
C LEU A 216 17.53 5.52 3.54
N GLN A 217 16.68 6.42 3.04
CA GLN A 217 16.57 7.80 3.51
C GLN A 217 16.17 7.85 4.99
N GLY A 218 15.07 7.20 5.36
CA GLY A 218 14.61 7.15 6.75
C GLY A 218 15.64 6.50 7.70
N ARG A 219 16.32 5.45 7.24
CA ARG A 219 17.26 4.72 8.09
C ARG A 219 18.64 5.39 8.25
N TYR A 220 19.16 6.02 7.20
CA TYR A 220 20.57 6.43 7.12
C TYR A 220 20.80 7.92 6.84
N GLU A 221 19.79 8.70 6.46
CA GLU A 221 19.97 10.09 5.99
C GLU A 221 19.12 11.11 6.76
N VAL A 222 17.84 10.83 7.02
CA VAL A 222 16.92 11.76 7.68
C VAL A 222 16.61 11.27 9.11
N PRO A 223 16.95 12.03 10.16
CA PRO A 223 16.69 11.61 11.54
C PRO A 223 15.22 11.78 11.94
N GLY A 224 14.76 10.95 12.88
CA GLY A 224 13.35 10.85 13.26
C GLY A 224 12.53 10.06 12.25
N LEU A 225 11.22 10.01 12.49
CA LEU A 225 10.29 9.33 11.57
C LEU A 225 9.88 10.26 10.42
N TRP A 226 9.68 9.67 9.25
CA TRP A 226 9.20 10.30 8.04
C TRP A 226 7.95 11.16 8.29
N GLY A 227 7.95 12.37 7.74
CA GLY A 227 6.90 13.35 7.92
C GLY A 227 6.88 13.99 9.32
N GLN A 228 7.80 13.65 10.22
CA GLN A 228 7.85 14.17 11.59
C GLN A 228 9.11 14.99 11.86
N GLY A 229 8.95 16.04 12.66
CA GLY A 229 10.06 16.87 13.09
C GLY A 229 10.33 18.06 12.16
N LYS A 230 11.35 18.85 12.54
CA LYS A 230 11.57 20.20 11.98
C LYS A 230 11.96 20.19 10.49
N MET A 231 12.56 19.10 9.98
CA MET A 231 12.95 19.03 8.57
C MET A 231 11.74 18.92 7.64
N TYR A 232 10.64 18.31 8.08
CA TYR A 232 9.41 18.17 7.28
C TYR A 232 8.49 19.39 7.33
N GLU A 233 8.74 20.34 8.24
CA GLU A 233 7.98 21.59 8.29
C GLU A 233 8.02 22.32 6.94
N ASN A 234 6.84 22.70 6.43
CA ASN A 234 6.68 23.38 5.14
C ASN A 234 7.14 22.58 3.92
N GLU A 235 7.23 21.25 4.01
CA GLU A 235 7.57 20.37 2.89
C GLU A 235 8.96 20.64 2.29
N ARG A 236 9.95 20.96 3.14
CA ARG A 236 11.33 21.27 2.70
C ARG A 236 12.01 20.10 1.99
N LEU A 237 11.62 18.86 2.34
CA LEU A 237 12.26 17.65 1.84
C LEU A 237 11.55 17.01 0.65
N SER A 238 10.36 17.46 0.24
CA SER A 238 9.57 16.75 -0.78
C SER A 238 10.31 16.59 -2.11
N TRP A 239 10.94 17.66 -2.62
CA TRP A 239 11.73 17.58 -3.86
C TRP A 239 12.97 16.68 -3.70
N PHE A 240 13.53 16.65 -2.49
CA PHE A 240 14.77 15.96 -2.18
C PHE A 240 14.53 14.46 -2.02
N GLU A 241 13.53 14.05 -1.24
CA GLU A 241 13.21 12.64 -0.99
C GLU A 241 12.78 11.95 -2.29
N GLU A 242 11.80 12.51 -3.00
CA GLU A 242 11.31 11.98 -4.28
C GLU A 242 12.37 12.06 -5.38
N GLY A 243 13.08 13.19 -5.47
CA GLY A 243 14.14 13.38 -6.47
C GLY A 243 15.30 12.41 -6.28
N ASN A 244 15.74 12.18 -5.04
CA ASN A 244 16.76 11.18 -4.73
C ASN A 244 16.26 9.75 -4.96
N ALA A 245 15.01 9.44 -4.63
CA ALA A 245 14.44 8.13 -4.91
C ALA A 245 14.43 7.82 -6.41
N GLU A 246 14.04 8.78 -7.25
CA GLU A 246 14.09 8.61 -8.70
C GLU A 246 15.52 8.51 -9.23
N PHE A 247 16.46 9.28 -8.66
CA PHE A 247 17.88 9.22 -8.99
C PHE A 247 18.47 7.85 -8.65
N PHE A 248 18.44 7.44 -7.38
CA PHE A 248 19.03 6.19 -6.91
C PHE A 248 18.35 4.95 -7.49
N ALA A 249 17.12 5.04 -7.96
CA ALA A 249 16.51 3.97 -8.72
C ALA A 249 17.27 3.61 -10.01
N GLY A 250 18.10 4.52 -10.52
CA GLY A 250 19.05 4.29 -11.62
C GLY A 250 20.38 3.65 -11.21
N ALA A 251 20.55 3.23 -9.96
CA ALA A 251 21.78 2.62 -9.47
C ALA A 251 22.14 1.35 -10.24
N THR A 252 23.41 1.23 -10.60
CA THR A 252 23.97 0.06 -11.29
C THR A 252 25.04 -0.60 -10.44
N ARG A 253 25.41 -1.82 -10.83
CA ARG A 253 26.49 -2.58 -10.17
C ARG A 253 27.88 -1.95 -10.30
N THR A 254 28.20 -1.38 -11.47
CA THR A 254 29.58 -0.96 -11.81
C THR A 254 29.70 0.40 -12.48
N ASP A 255 28.60 1.03 -12.88
CA ASP A 255 28.58 2.27 -13.69
C ASP A 255 27.82 3.39 -12.97
N ASN A 256 28.04 3.52 -11.65
CA ASN A 256 27.39 4.51 -10.78
C ASN A 256 25.85 4.51 -10.89
N VAL A 257 25.23 5.68 -10.82
CA VAL A 257 23.80 5.91 -11.00
C VAL A 257 23.58 6.48 -12.40
N VAL A 258 22.74 5.82 -13.21
CA VAL A 258 22.48 6.21 -14.60
C VAL A 258 21.05 6.73 -14.78
N PRO A 259 20.82 7.70 -15.69
CA PRO A 259 19.46 8.20 -15.95
C PRO A 259 18.53 7.10 -16.47
N ARG A 260 17.29 7.08 -15.97
CA ARG A 260 16.25 6.15 -16.41
C ARG A 260 15.44 6.73 -17.56
N LYS A 261 15.22 5.92 -18.61
CA LYS A 261 14.47 6.33 -19.81
C LYS A 261 13.03 6.76 -19.49
N SER A 262 12.38 6.10 -18.54
CA SER A 262 11.04 6.40 -18.04
C SER A 262 10.94 7.82 -17.48
N ILE A 263 11.96 8.27 -16.75
CA ILE A 263 12.04 9.63 -16.19
C ILE A 263 12.39 10.66 -17.25
N ILE A 264 13.44 10.40 -18.04
CA ILE A 264 13.88 11.33 -19.09
C ILE A 264 12.79 11.55 -20.14
N GLY A 265 12.00 10.52 -20.45
CA GLY A 265 10.86 10.61 -21.37
C GLY A 265 9.72 11.49 -20.85
N GLY A 266 9.63 11.72 -19.54
CA GLY A 266 8.63 12.61 -18.93
C GLY A 266 9.04 14.08 -18.89
N ILE A 267 10.31 14.41 -19.16
CA ILE A 267 10.78 15.80 -19.18
C ILE A 267 10.30 16.48 -20.46
N SER A 268 9.64 17.64 -20.35
CA SER A 268 9.15 18.38 -21.52
C SER A 268 10.27 18.69 -22.50
N SER A 269 9.98 18.45 -23.79
CA SER A 269 10.86 18.83 -24.90
C SER A 269 10.91 20.35 -25.09
N ASN A 270 9.89 21.09 -24.63
CA ASN A 270 9.84 22.54 -24.64
C ASN A 270 10.57 23.13 -23.42
N PRO A 271 11.71 23.84 -23.60
CA PRO A 271 12.47 24.39 -22.48
C PRO A 271 11.68 25.36 -21.60
N ALA A 272 10.67 26.05 -22.15
CA ALA A 272 9.84 27.01 -21.41
C ALA A 272 8.90 26.33 -20.39
N GLU A 273 8.61 25.04 -20.55
CA GLU A 273 7.76 24.26 -19.63
C GLU A 273 8.56 23.61 -18.50
N ARG A 274 9.89 23.64 -18.58
CA ARG A 274 10.76 23.04 -17.55
C ARG A 274 10.80 23.92 -16.31
N TYR A 275 10.76 23.30 -15.14
CA TYR A 275 10.88 24.02 -13.88
C TYR A 275 12.27 24.65 -13.76
N THR A 276 12.32 25.85 -13.20
CA THR A 276 13.58 26.46 -12.75
C THR A 276 14.06 25.76 -11.48
N ALA A 277 15.34 25.90 -11.14
CA ALA A 277 15.88 25.36 -9.88
C ALA A 277 15.08 25.87 -8.67
N GLU A 278 14.76 27.18 -8.63
CA GLU A 278 13.95 27.77 -7.56
C GLU A 278 12.58 27.10 -7.45
N ARG A 279 11.90 26.86 -8.58
CA ARG A 279 10.59 26.20 -8.57
C ARG A 279 10.69 24.75 -8.09
N THR A 280 11.72 24.01 -8.50
CA THR A 280 11.94 22.62 -8.07
C THR A 280 12.24 22.53 -6.58
N LEU A 281 13.14 23.37 -6.05
CA LEU A 281 13.53 23.37 -4.63
C LEU A 281 12.40 23.78 -3.68
N ASN A 282 11.33 24.38 -4.19
CA ASN A 282 10.14 24.78 -3.43
C ASN A 282 8.87 24.01 -3.85
N ALA A 283 9.02 22.93 -4.62
CA ALA A 283 7.90 22.10 -5.05
C ALA A 283 7.30 21.33 -3.86
N LYS A 284 5.98 21.20 -3.84
CA LYS A 284 5.20 20.54 -2.79
C LYS A 284 4.22 19.53 -3.36
N TYR A 285 3.81 18.55 -2.57
CA TYR A 285 2.76 17.65 -3.02
C TYR A 285 1.47 18.44 -3.32
N GLY A 286 0.79 18.10 -4.42
CA GLY A 286 -0.44 18.74 -4.88
C GLY A 286 -0.29 20.10 -5.55
N THR A 287 0.94 20.59 -5.80
CA THR A 287 1.19 21.91 -6.41
C THR A 287 1.47 21.89 -7.93
N TRP A 288 1.09 20.81 -8.60
CA TRP A 288 1.29 20.61 -10.06
C TRP A 288 0.10 21.07 -10.90
#